data_AF-A0A2J9VJA9-F1
#
_entry.id   AF-A0A2J9VJA9-F1
#
_cell.length_a   1.000
_cell.length_b   1.000
_cell.length_c   1.000
_cell.angle_alpha   90.00
_cell.angle_beta   90.00
_cell.angle_gamma   90.00
#
_symmetry.space_group_name_H-M   'P 1'
#
loop_
_entity.id
_entity.type
_entity.pdbx_description
1 polymer ?
#
loop_
_entity_poly.entity_id
_entity_poly.type
_entity_poly.pdbx_seq_one_letter_code
_entity_poly.pdbx_strand_id
1 'polypeptide(L)'
;MSVELKEYEQVLVGAGWFIPPYVPLAQIINAAERLKHVDGSERQNILEQTLKDMYWPERLAAMSLYRYAETPVLTMYKEIISESIEAHYLGLDHIAVSGLLPVIEGAARSLAEQRGIGFKGVRTLFVVLCDDCKQQAQEERLGTVNEVCSMMDSFKLFCKQHLYQSSEKYFLEDNTNRHGILHGSFSDKDYGRPLNFYKCLAAVEFLCWISAFKANVSWLLPGTSNQSKALGAYYQSLEALAVAKRNIFS
;
A
#
# COMPACT_ATOMS: atom_id res chain seq x y z
N MET A 1 5.12 4.66 29.09
CA MET A 1 6.11 4.81 28.02
C MET A 1 5.32 5.04 26.74
N SER A 2 5.36 6.24 26.17
CA SER A 2 4.77 6.49 24.84
C SER A 2 5.67 5.80 23.83
N VAL A 3 5.17 4.75 23.17
CA VAL A 3 5.91 4.07 22.10
C VAL A 3 5.91 5.00 20.88
N GLU A 4 7.08 5.45 20.43
CA GLU A 4 7.20 6.27 19.23
C GLU A 4 7.27 5.39 17.99
N LEU A 5 6.39 5.63 17.01
CA LEU A 5 6.38 4.92 15.73
C LEU A 5 7.72 4.95 14.99
N LYS A 6 8.51 6.00 15.24
CA LYS A 6 9.85 6.21 14.69
C LYS A 6 10.79 5.02 14.90
N GLU A 7 10.65 4.30 16.02
CA GLU A 7 11.48 3.14 16.34
C GLU A 7 11.25 1.95 15.37
N TYR A 8 10.10 1.91 14.70
CA TYR A 8 9.73 0.80 13.80
C TYR A 8 9.93 1.11 12.32
N GLU A 9 10.24 2.35 11.95
CA GLU A 9 10.41 2.77 10.56
C GLU A 9 11.41 1.88 9.82
N GLN A 10 12.61 1.72 10.38
CA GLN A 10 13.69 0.96 9.75
C GLN A 10 13.36 -0.54 9.65
N VAL A 11 12.64 -1.07 10.64
CA VAL A 11 12.23 -2.48 10.64
C VAL A 11 11.25 -2.73 9.50
N LEU A 12 10.19 -1.91 9.41
CA LEU A 12 9.15 -2.07 8.39
C LEU A 12 9.69 -1.78 6.97
N VAL A 13 10.46 -0.70 6.82
CA VAL A 13 11.13 -0.36 5.55
C VAL A 13 12.08 -1.46 5.13
N GLY A 14 12.92 -1.98 6.04
CA GLY A 14 13.82 -3.09 5.74
C GLY A 14 13.11 -4.37 5.29
N ALA A 15 11.84 -4.57 5.66
CA ALA A 15 11.02 -5.69 5.17
C ALA A 15 10.33 -5.38 3.81
N GLY A 16 10.55 -4.19 3.25
CA GLY A 16 9.89 -3.71 2.04
C GLY A 16 8.47 -3.23 2.28
N TRP A 17 8.17 -2.70 3.46
CA TRP A 17 6.89 -2.08 3.81
C TRP A 17 7.11 -0.71 4.48
N PHE A 18 6.10 -0.12 5.11
CA PHE A 18 6.19 1.16 5.79
C PHE A 18 5.10 1.25 6.86
N ILE A 19 4.98 2.37 7.57
CA ILE A 19 3.91 2.57 8.55
C ILE A 19 2.63 2.99 7.79
N PRO A 20 1.64 2.09 7.62
CA PRO A 20 0.47 2.36 6.81
C PRO A 20 -0.51 3.31 7.53
N PRO A 21 -1.36 4.05 6.79
CA PRO A 21 -2.55 4.67 7.39
C PRO A 21 -3.62 3.60 7.59
N TYR A 22 -4.70 3.97 8.30
CA TYR A 22 -5.89 3.13 8.45
C TYR A 22 -5.68 1.75 9.11
N VAL A 23 -4.50 1.51 9.70
CA VAL A 23 -4.20 0.30 10.48
C VAL A 23 -3.99 0.72 11.94
N PRO A 24 -4.60 0.01 12.91
CA PRO A 24 -4.40 0.32 14.32
C PRO A 24 -2.93 0.22 14.73
N LEU A 25 -2.46 1.18 15.55
CA LEU A 25 -1.08 1.24 16.03
C LEU A 25 -0.60 -0.09 16.65
N ALA A 26 -1.46 -0.76 17.42
CA ALA A 26 -1.13 -2.06 18.03
C ALA A 26 -0.80 -3.13 16.98
N GLN A 27 -1.48 -3.15 15.83
CA GLN A 27 -1.18 -4.10 14.76
C GLN A 27 0.14 -3.76 14.07
N ILE A 28 0.46 -2.47 13.90
CA ILE A 28 1.73 -2.01 13.32
C ILE A 28 2.90 -2.42 14.23
N ILE A 29 2.78 -2.19 15.55
CA ILE A 29 3.79 -2.58 16.53
C ILE A 29 3.98 -4.09 16.51
N ASN A 30 2.89 -4.87 16.58
CA ASN A 30 2.96 -6.32 16.54
C ASN A 30 3.62 -6.84 15.26
N ALA A 31 3.32 -6.23 14.11
CA ALA A 31 3.99 -6.56 12.84
C ALA A 31 5.49 -6.29 12.92
N ALA A 32 5.88 -5.11 13.39
CA ALA A 32 7.29 -4.74 13.49
C ALA A 32 8.05 -5.66 14.45
N GLU A 33 7.49 -5.97 15.63
CA GLU A 33 8.09 -6.90 16.60
C GLU A 33 8.33 -8.30 15.99
N ARG A 34 7.35 -8.83 15.23
CA ARG A 34 7.50 -10.11 14.53
C ARG A 34 8.61 -10.09 13.47
N LEU A 35 8.90 -8.92 12.89
CA LEU A 35 9.88 -8.74 11.82
C LEU A 35 11.27 -8.34 12.30
N LYS A 36 11.47 -8.01 13.59
CA LYS A 36 12.75 -7.54 14.14
C LYS A 36 13.84 -8.61 14.16
N HIS A 37 13.45 -9.87 14.33
CA HIS A 37 14.37 -10.98 14.59
C HIS A 37 14.38 -12.04 13.49
N VAL A 38 13.84 -11.70 12.31
CA VAL A 38 13.71 -12.60 11.17
C VAL A 38 14.22 -11.89 9.93
N ASP A 39 14.97 -12.60 9.08
CA ASP A 39 15.51 -12.11 7.82
C ASP A 39 15.10 -13.00 6.61
N GLY A 40 15.62 -12.65 5.43
CA GLY A 40 15.43 -13.42 4.21
C GLY A 40 13.97 -13.71 3.81
N SER A 41 13.75 -14.88 3.22
CA SER A 41 12.45 -15.34 2.75
C SER A 41 11.43 -15.48 3.88
N GLU A 42 11.87 -15.90 5.07
CA GLU A 42 10.99 -16.07 6.23
C GLU A 42 10.37 -14.74 6.65
N ARG A 43 11.16 -13.66 6.64
CA ARG A 43 10.68 -12.31 6.91
C ARG A 43 9.59 -11.88 5.92
N GLN A 44 9.75 -12.21 4.63
CA GLN A 44 8.73 -11.91 3.61
C GLN A 44 7.47 -12.74 3.82
N ASN A 45 7.57 -14.01 4.22
CA ASN A 45 6.42 -14.87 4.52
C ASN A 45 5.64 -14.36 5.74
N ILE A 46 6.33 -13.98 6.81
CA ILE A 46 5.70 -13.39 8.00
C ILE A 46 5.00 -12.08 7.64
N LEU A 47 5.64 -11.23 6.83
CA LEU A 47 5.02 -10.00 6.36
C LEU A 47 3.76 -10.31 5.54
N GLU A 48 3.82 -11.23 4.58
CA GLU A 48 2.67 -11.61 3.76
C GLU A 48 1.46 -12.06 4.59
N GLN A 49 1.67 -12.92 5.58
CA GLN A 49 0.58 -13.35 6.48
C GLN A 49 0.05 -12.19 7.31
N THR A 50 0.95 -11.34 7.83
CA THR A 50 0.56 -10.17 8.62
C THR A 50 -0.28 -9.19 7.80
N LEU A 51 0.09 -8.96 6.53
CA LEU A 51 -0.67 -8.10 5.63
C LEU A 51 -1.99 -8.75 5.23
N LYS A 52 -2.05 -10.06 5.00
CA LYS A 52 -3.31 -10.77 4.75
C LYS A 52 -4.33 -10.52 5.88
N ASP A 53 -3.87 -10.58 7.13
CA ASP A 53 -4.71 -10.33 8.30
C ASP A 53 -5.13 -8.85 8.42
N MET A 54 -4.29 -7.91 7.98
CA MET A 54 -4.57 -6.47 8.01
C MET A 54 -5.47 -6.00 6.88
N TYR A 55 -5.42 -6.66 5.72
CA TYR A 55 -6.09 -6.27 4.47
C TYR A 55 -7.19 -7.28 4.11
N TRP A 56 -8.06 -7.61 5.07
CA TRP A 56 -9.11 -8.62 4.91
C TRP A 56 -10.27 -8.17 3.99
N PRO A 57 -11.06 -9.12 3.43
CA PRO A 57 -12.05 -8.84 2.38
C PRO A 57 -13.03 -7.72 2.70
N GLU A 58 -13.64 -7.74 3.88
CA GLU A 58 -14.63 -6.73 4.27
C GLU A 58 -14.03 -5.33 4.43
N ARG A 59 -12.78 -5.23 4.89
CA ARG A 59 -12.05 -3.96 4.98
C ARG A 59 -11.77 -3.41 3.59
N LEU A 60 -11.27 -4.24 2.68
CA LEU A 60 -11.00 -3.81 1.30
C LEU A 60 -12.28 -3.38 0.59
N ALA A 61 -13.38 -4.11 0.79
CA ALA A 61 -14.68 -3.73 0.27
C ALA A 61 -15.15 -2.37 0.79
N ALA A 62 -14.97 -2.09 2.08
CA ALA A 62 -15.30 -0.78 2.65
C ALA A 62 -14.40 0.34 2.08
N MET A 63 -13.10 0.08 1.90
CA MET A 63 -12.18 1.03 1.26
C MET A 63 -12.60 1.34 -0.18
N SER A 64 -12.94 0.32 -0.97
CA SER A 64 -13.39 0.46 -2.37
C SER A 64 -14.68 1.27 -2.50
N LEU A 65 -15.68 0.95 -1.69
CA LEU A 65 -16.99 1.60 -1.78
C LEU A 65 -16.99 3.04 -1.27
N TYR A 66 -16.10 3.37 -0.34
CA TYR A 66 -16.12 4.67 0.35
C TYR A 66 -14.86 5.47 0.09
N ARG A 67 -13.69 5.04 0.57
CA ARG A 67 -12.47 5.87 0.50
C ARG A 67 -11.98 6.08 -0.93
N TYR A 68 -11.81 5.01 -1.71
CA TYR A 68 -11.30 5.12 -3.07
C TYR A 68 -12.30 5.81 -4.00
N ALA A 69 -13.59 5.58 -3.77
CA ALA A 69 -14.68 6.17 -4.54
C ALA A 69 -14.91 7.67 -4.25
N GLU A 70 -14.56 8.14 -3.06
CA GLU A 70 -14.77 9.55 -2.64
C GLU A 70 -13.49 10.40 -2.73
N THR A 71 -12.31 9.78 -2.83
CA THR A 71 -11.03 10.50 -2.86
C THR A 71 -10.76 11.08 -4.25
N PRO A 72 -10.69 12.40 -4.44
CA PRO A 72 -10.65 13.03 -5.77
C PRO A 72 -9.55 12.50 -6.70
N VAL A 73 -8.36 12.23 -6.17
CA VAL A 73 -7.22 11.71 -6.97
C VAL A 73 -7.30 10.22 -7.27
N LEU A 74 -8.21 9.48 -6.63
CA LEU A 74 -8.42 8.05 -6.82
C LEU A 74 -9.72 7.71 -7.55
N THR A 75 -10.70 8.62 -7.59
CA THR A 75 -11.99 8.36 -8.25
C THR A 75 -11.85 8.00 -9.73
N MET A 76 -10.86 8.58 -10.42
CA MET A 76 -10.52 8.27 -11.81
C MET A 76 -9.87 6.90 -12.01
N TYR A 77 -9.42 6.26 -10.92
CA TYR A 77 -8.77 4.94 -10.91
C TYR A 77 -9.63 3.87 -10.21
N LYS A 78 -10.86 4.20 -9.77
CA LYS A 78 -11.69 3.31 -8.94
C LYS A 78 -11.95 1.95 -9.58
N GLU A 79 -12.09 1.89 -10.91
CA GLU A 79 -12.29 0.65 -11.66
C GLU A 79 -11.03 -0.20 -11.63
N ILE A 80 -9.87 0.38 -12.00
CA ILE A 80 -8.57 -0.32 -11.95
C ILE A 80 -8.27 -0.84 -10.55
N ILE A 81 -8.58 -0.06 -9.51
CA ILE A 81 -8.42 -0.50 -8.11
C ILE A 81 -9.34 -1.68 -7.80
N SER A 82 -10.64 -1.60 -8.17
CA SER A 82 -11.60 -2.69 -7.96
C SER A 82 -11.16 -3.98 -8.67
N GLU A 83 -10.81 -3.88 -9.95
CA GLU A 83 -10.34 -5.01 -10.76
C GLU A 83 -9.05 -5.60 -10.19
N SER A 84 -8.15 -4.78 -9.67
CA SER A 84 -6.91 -5.26 -9.03
C SER A 84 -7.20 -6.03 -7.74
N ILE A 85 -8.17 -5.59 -6.94
CA ILE A 85 -8.61 -6.31 -5.73
C ILE A 85 -9.27 -7.64 -6.10
N GLU A 86 -10.13 -7.64 -7.11
CA GLU A 86 -10.77 -8.87 -7.62
C GLU A 86 -9.73 -9.85 -8.18
N ALA A 87 -8.77 -9.36 -8.96
CA ALA A 87 -7.66 -10.15 -9.49
C ALA A 87 -6.85 -10.80 -8.35
N HIS A 88 -6.56 -10.06 -7.28
CA HIS A 88 -5.88 -10.60 -6.10
C HIS A 88 -6.68 -11.76 -5.47
N TYR A 89 -7.98 -11.58 -5.21
CA TYR A 89 -8.80 -12.65 -4.66
C TYR A 89 -8.99 -13.83 -5.64
N LEU A 90 -8.88 -13.62 -6.94
CA LEU A 90 -8.84 -14.69 -7.95
C LEU A 90 -7.48 -15.40 -8.05
N GLY A 91 -6.47 -14.98 -7.30
CA GLY A 91 -5.10 -15.51 -7.37
C GLY A 91 -4.35 -15.08 -8.64
N LEU A 92 -4.75 -13.97 -9.26
CA LEU A 92 -4.12 -13.36 -10.44
C LEU A 92 -3.18 -12.22 -10.00
N ASP A 93 -2.29 -12.50 -9.06
CA ASP A 93 -1.50 -11.48 -8.34
C ASP A 93 -0.57 -10.66 -9.26
N HIS A 94 -0.04 -11.23 -10.35
CA HIS A 94 0.73 -10.46 -11.35
C HIS A 94 -0.10 -9.31 -11.95
N ILE A 95 -1.37 -9.58 -12.23
CA ILE A 95 -2.31 -8.61 -12.81
C ILE A 95 -2.73 -7.60 -11.74
N ALA A 96 -3.05 -8.08 -10.53
CA ALA A 96 -3.41 -7.23 -9.41
C ALA A 96 -2.34 -6.15 -9.15
N VAL A 97 -1.06 -6.55 -9.12
CA VAL A 97 0.06 -5.64 -8.91
C VAL A 97 0.27 -4.70 -10.10
N SER A 98 0.26 -5.24 -11.31
CA SER A 98 0.50 -4.45 -12.53
C SER A 98 -0.57 -3.38 -12.74
N GLY A 99 -1.82 -3.65 -12.32
CA GLY A 99 -2.91 -2.66 -12.32
C GLY A 99 -2.72 -1.53 -11.31
N LEU A 100 -2.23 -1.82 -10.10
CA LEU A 100 -2.04 -0.81 -9.07
C LEU A 100 -0.82 0.11 -9.29
N LEU A 101 0.23 -0.35 -9.97
CA LEU A 101 1.44 0.46 -10.18
C LEU A 101 1.17 1.79 -10.91
N PRO A 102 0.43 1.82 -12.04
CA PRO A 102 -0.01 3.07 -12.67
C PRO A 102 -0.87 3.96 -11.76
N VAL A 103 -1.73 3.37 -10.93
CA VAL A 103 -2.60 4.11 -9.99
C VAL A 103 -1.75 4.86 -8.97
N ILE A 104 -0.74 4.21 -8.40
CA ILE A 104 0.18 4.82 -7.42
C ILE A 104 0.90 6.02 -8.06
N GLU A 105 1.45 5.86 -9.27
CA GLU A 105 2.16 6.94 -9.96
C GLU A 105 1.21 8.08 -10.35
N GLY A 106 0.04 7.75 -10.91
CA GLY A 106 -0.96 8.72 -11.35
C GLY A 106 -1.54 9.53 -10.21
N ALA A 107 -1.94 8.89 -9.11
CA ALA A 107 -2.48 9.58 -7.94
C ALA A 107 -1.44 10.50 -7.28
N ALA A 108 -0.18 10.07 -7.17
CA ALA A 108 0.88 10.90 -6.64
C ALA A 108 1.14 12.15 -7.51
N ARG A 109 1.10 11.99 -8.84
CA ARG A 109 1.24 13.13 -9.79
C ARG A 109 0.12 14.14 -9.61
N SER A 110 -1.13 13.67 -9.55
CA SER A 110 -2.29 14.53 -9.34
C SER A 110 -2.21 15.27 -7.99
N LEU A 111 -1.76 14.60 -6.93
CA LEU A 111 -1.54 15.25 -5.63
C LEU A 111 -0.45 16.31 -5.68
N ALA A 112 0.68 16.05 -6.34
CA ALA A 112 1.73 17.04 -6.51
C ALA A 112 1.26 18.27 -7.29
N GLU A 113 0.49 18.05 -8.38
CA GLU A 113 -0.10 19.14 -9.17
C GLU A 113 -1.07 20.00 -8.34
N GLN A 114 -2.00 19.37 -7.60
CA GLN A 114 -2.93 20.07 -6.71
C GLN A 114 -2.24 20.91 -5.63
N ARG A 115 -1.02 20.53 -5.26
CA ARG A 115 -0.20 21.21 -4.25
C ARG A 115 0.82 22.17 -4.86
N GLY A 116 0.90 22.28 -6.18
CA GLY A 116 1.87 23.13 -6.87
C GLY A 116 3.33 22.67 -6.72
N ILE A 117 3.56 21.38 -6.47
CA ILE A 117 4.89 20.83 -6.19
C ILE A 117 5.56 20.37 -7.49
N GLY A 118 6.73 20.95 -7.80
CA GLY A 118 7.58 20.52 -8.90
C GLY A 118 8.48 19.33 -8.53
N PHE A 119 8.70 18.40 -9.46
CA PHE A 119 9.58 17.24 -9.28
C PHE A 119 10.31 16.87 -10.58
N LYS A 120 11.43 16.16 -10.47
CA LYS A 120 12.24 15.68 -11.60
C LYS A 120 12.29 14.15 -11.61
N GLY A 121 11.31 13.54 -12.27
CA GLY A 121 11.17 12.09 -12.38
C GLY A 121 10.46 11.46 -11.18
N VAL A 122 9.91 10.26 -11.40
CA VAL A 122 8.96 9.60 -10.49
C VAL A 122 9.53 9.32 -9.10
N ARG A 123 10.83 9.03 -8.96
CA ARG A 123 11.43 8.78 -7.65
C ARG A 123 11.42 10.04 -6.76
N THR A 124 11.63 11.21 -7.36
CA THR A 124 11.65 12.48 -6.59
C THR A 124 10.24 12.96 -6.24
N LEU A 125 9.23 12.60 -7.04
CA LEU A 125 7.81 12.91 -6.80
C LEU A 125 7.39 12.54 -5.37
N PHE A 126 7.59 11.27 -4.96
CA PHE A 126 7.18 10.81 -3.63
C PHE A 126 7.95 11.49 -2.51
N VAL A 127 9.24 11.81 -2.75
CA VAL A 127 10.07 12.52 -1.77
C VAL A 127 9.52 13.90 -1.49
N VAL A 128 9.31 14.71 -2.54
CA VAL A 128 8.85 16.10 -2.38
C VAL A 128 7.41 16.16 -1.88
N LEU A 129 6.55 15.21 -2.29
CA LEU A 129 5.17 15.12 -1.82
C LEU A 129 5.12 14.81 -0.32
N CYS A 130 5.90 13.83 0.15
CA CYS A 130 5.95 13.50 1.58
C CYS A 130 6.52 14.64 2.42
N ASP A 131 7.57 15.31 1.93
CA ASP A 131 8.19 16.44 2.64
C ASP A 131 7.22 17.61 2.78
N ASP A 132 6.47 17.94 1.73
CA ASP A 132 5.45 18.99 1.75
C ASP A 132 4.27 18.67 2.69
N CYS A 133 3.73 17.45 2.63
CA CYS A 133 2.65 17.04 3.54
C CYS A 133 3.11 16.97 4.99
N LYS A 134 4.36 16.54 5.23
CA LYS A 134 4.98 16.53 6.56
C LYS A 134 5.13 17.95 7.11
N GLN A 135 5.61 18.89 6.29
CA GLN A 135 5.70 20.30 6.68
C GLN A 135 4.32 20.88 7.04
N GLN A 136 3.31 20.64 6.20
CA GLN A 136 1.93 21.09 6.51
C GLN A 136 1.44 20.51 7.83
N ALA A 137 1.66 19.21 8.09
CA ALA A 137 1.23 18.57 9.34
C ALA A 137 1.88 19.22 10.57
N GLN A 138 3.14 19.64 10.48
CA GLN A 138 3.86 20.31 11.57
C GLN A 138 3.36 21.74 11.80
N GLU A 139 3.18 22.51 10.72
CA GLU A 139 2.73 23.91 10.77
C GLU A 139 1.28 24.03 11.28
N GLU A 140 0.39 23.18 10.77
CA GLU A 140 -1.04 23.20 11.07
C GLU A 140 -1.42 22.28 12.24
N ARG A 141 -0.45 21.52 12.79
CA ARG A 141 -0.65 20.53 13.87
C ARG A 141 -1.73 19.49 13.54
N LEU A 142 -1.67 18.92 12.34
CA LEU A 142 -2.64 17.96 11.85
C LEU A 142 -2.38 16.56 12.41
N GLY A 143 -3.40 15.96 13.03
CA GLY A 143 -3.32 14.64 13.66
C GLY A 143 -2.30 14.58 14.80
N THR A 144 -1.81 13.37 15.10
CA THR A 144 -0.65 13.20 15.99
C THR A 144 0.62 13.48 15.20
N VAL A 145 1.13 14.71 15.26
CA VAL A 145 2.22 15.20 14.37
C VAL A 145 3.42 14.25 14.29
N ASN A 146 3.87 13.67 15.40
CA ASN A 146 5.00 12.73 15.41
C ASN A 146 4.68 11.43 14.66
N GLU A 147 3.46 10.90 14.79
CA GLU A 147 3.01 9.72 14.07
C GLU A 147 2.91 10.02 12.57
N VAL A 148 2.29 11.14 12.21
CA VAL A 148 2.19 11.62 10.82
C VAL A 148 3.57 11.78 10.19
N CYS A 149 4.53 12.38 10.89
CA CYS A 149 5.90 12.51 10.41
C CYS A 149 6.55 11.14 10.17
N SER A 150 6.37 10.19 11.09
CA SER A 150 6.94 8.83 10.98
C SER A 150 6.33 8.05 9.80
N MET A 151 5.02 8.23 9.57
CA MET A 151 4.31 7.68 8.42
C MET A 151 4.89 8.24 7.10
N MET A 152 5.04 9.56 7.00
CA MET A 152 5.62 10.21 5.80
C MET A 152 7.05 9.76 5.54
N ASP A 153 7.89 9.73 6.58
CA ASP A 153 9.29 9.34 6.46
C ASP A 153 9.43 7.87 6.03
N SER A 154 8.67 6.95 6.64
CA SER A 154 8.70 5.54 6.25
C SER A 154 8.17 5.29 4.84
N PHE A 155 7.08 5.95 4.43
CA PHE A 155 6.55 5.82 3.06
C PHE A 155 7.53 6.40 2.02
N LYS A 156 8.13 7.55 2.31
CA LYS A 156 9.19 8.14 1.49
C LYS A 156 10.38 7.19 1.31
N LEU A 157 10.83 6.55 2.39
CA LEU A 157 11.90 5.56 2.33
C LEU A 157 11.50 4.33 1.52
N PHE A 158 10.29 3.79 1.72
CA PHE A 158 9.75 2.68 0.94
C PHE A 158 9.76 2.98 -0.56
N CYS A 159 9.18 4.12 -0.98
CA CYS A 159 9.16 4.51 -2.39
C CYS A 159 10.59 4.66 -2.95
N LYS A 160 11.50 5.25 -2.18
CA LYS A 160 12.87 5.56 -2.62
C LYS A 160 13.77 4.32 -2.69
N GLN A 161 13.66 3.39 -1.75
CA GLN A 161 14.58 2.27 -1.56
C GLN A 161 14.04 0.95 -2.15
N HIS A 162 12.73 0.84 -2.35
CA HIS A 162 12.09 -0.37 -2.86
C HIS A 162 11.34 -0.09 -4.16
N LEU A 163 10.16 0.54 -4.08
CA LEU A 163 9.21 0.57 -5.18
C LEU A 163 9.77 1.25 -6.45
N TYR A 164 10.51 2.35 -6.31
CA TYR A 164 11.08 3.12 -7.43
C TYR A 164 12.61 3.13 -7.46
N GLN A 165 13.26 2.19 -6.78
CA GLN A 165 14.69 1.95 -6.93
C GLN A 165 14.98 1.32 -8.30
N SER A 166 16.21 1.47 -8.81
CA SER A 166 16.66 0.65 -9.96
C SER A 166 16.54 -0.82 -9.63
N SER A 167 16.02 -1.63 -10.55
CA SER A 167 15.79 -3.07 -10.33
C SER A 167 17.08 -3.82 -10.03
N GLU A 168 18.22 -3.39 -10.59
CA GLU A 168 19.56 -3.95 -10.29
C GLU A 168 19.98 -3.80 -8.81
N LYS A 169 19.36 -2.86 -8.09
CA LYS A 169 19.64 -2.58 -6.69
C LYS A 169 18.54 -3.10 -5.76
N TYR A 170 17.50 -3.73 -6.29
CA TYR A 170 16.46 -4.33 -5.47
C TYR A 170 17.00 -5.63 -4.85
N PHE A 171 16.81 -5.82 -3.55
CA PHE A 171 17.47 -6.89 -2.80
C PHE A 171 16.52 -7.84 -2.09
N LEU A 172 15.21 -7.54 -2.08
CA LEU A 172 14.21 -8.43 -1.48
C LEU A 172 13.75 -9.46 -2.53
N GLU A 173 13.50 -10.68 -2.09
CA GLU A 173 13.15 -11.80 -2.96
C GLU A 173 11.76 -11.69 -3.58
N ASP A 174 10.88 -10.84 -3.04
CA ASP A 174 9.52 -10.65 -3.54
C ASP A 174 9.48 -9.79 -4.81
N ASN A 175 10.56 -9.06 -5.13
CA ASN A 175 10.66 -8.18 -6.29
C ASN A 175 9.49 -7.18 -6.44
N THR A 176 8.97 -6.63 -5.34
CA THR A 176 8.02 -5.50 -5.40
C THR A 176 8.74 -4.22 -5.83
N ASN A 177 9.02 -4.11 -7.13
CA ASN A 177 9.72 -2.98 -7.75
C ASN A 177 9.07 -2.61 -9.09
N ARG A 178 8.65 -1.35 -9.21
CA ARG A 178 7.89 -0.82 -10.35
C ARG A 178 8.64 -0.95 -11.67
N HIS A 179 9.95 -0.70 -11.67
CA HIS A 179 10.73 -0.74 -12.91
C HIS A 179 10.83 -2.17 -13.44
N GLY A 180 11.15 -3.13 -12.58
CA GLY A 180 11.35 -4.52 -12.98
C GLY A 180 10.04 -5.17 -13.43
N ILE A 181 8.94 -4.86 -12.74
CA ILE A 181 7.60 -5.33 -13.11
C ILE A 181 7.14 -4.72 -14.44
N LEU A 182 7.13 -3.39 -14.59
CA LEU A 182 6.54 -2.74 -15.76
C LEU A 182 7.42 -2.73 -17.01
N HIS A 183 8.72 -2.99 -16.88
CA HIS A 183 9.64 -3.07 -18.02
C HIS A 183 10.13 -4.49 -18.32
N GLY A 184 9.50 -5.51 -17.72
CA GLY A 184 9.74 -6.92 -18.05
C GLY A 184 11.12 -7.42 -17.65
N SER A 185 11.76 -6.80 -16.66
CA SER A 185 12.99 -7.34 -16.07
C SER A 185 12.71 -8.55 -15.16
N PHE A 186 11.46 -8.69 -14.72
CA PHE A 186 10.97 -9.80 -13.91
C PHE A 186 10.00 -10.66 -14.72
N SER A 187 10.06 -11.96 -14.47
CA SER A 187 9.21 -13.01 -15.03
C SER A 187 8.24 -13.56 -13.98
N ASP A 188 7.39 -14.51 -14.37
CA ASP A 188 6.35 -15.09 -13.51
C ASP A 188 6.87 -15.68 -12.20
N LYS A 189 8.13 -16.13 -12.16
CA LYS A 189 8.77 -16.68 -10.94
C LYS A 189 9.32 -15.60 -10.01
N ASP A 190 9.51 -14.39 -10.52
CA ASP A 190 10.24 -13.33 -9.81
C ASP A 190 9.30 -12.49 -8.95
N TYR A 191 8.05 -12.28 -9.39
CA TYR A 191 7.00 -11.57 -8.64
C TYR A 191 5.64 -12.25 -8.82
N GLY A 192 4.58 -11.70 -8.21
CA GLY A 192 3.21 -12.25 -8.32
C GLY A 192 2.80 -13.08 -7.11
N ARG A 193 3.33 -12.73 -5.95
CA ARG A 193 2.85 -13.20 -4.66
C ARG A 193 1.78 -12.24 -4.11
N PRO A 194 0.86 -12.72 -3.25
CA PRO A 194 -0.05 -11.86 -2.48
C PRO A 194 0.64 -10.68 -1.80
N LEU A 195 1.88 -10.88 -1.33
CA LEU A 195 2.70 -9.84 -0.71
C LEU A 195 2.89 -8.60 -1.58
N ASN A 196 3.13 -8.79 -2.89
CA ASN A 196 3.33 -7.70 -3.83
C ASN A 196 2.07 -6.81 -3.90
N PHE A 197 0.89 -7.45 -3.94
CA PHE A 197 -0.39 -6.76 -3.98
C PHE A 197 -0.60 -5.92 -2.72
N TYR A 198 -0.41 -6.49 -1.53
CA TYR A 198 -0.60 -5.74 -0.28
C TYR A 198 0.35 -4.54 -0.15
N LYS A 199 1.62 -4.68 -0.57
CA LYS A 199 2.57 -3.55 -0.58
C LYS A 199 2.13 -2.44 -1.53
N CYS A 200 1.62 -2.79 -2.71
CA CYS A 200 1.12 -1.80 -3.68
C CYS A 200 -0.19 -1.16 -3.21
N LEU A 201 -1.12 -1.95 -2.69
CA LEU A 201 -2.39 -1.45 -2.16
C LEU A 201 -2.17 -0.52 -0.96
N ALA A 202 -1.25 -0.86 -0.05
CA ALA A 202 -0.86 0.02 1.05
C ALA A 202 -0.40 1.39 0.53
N ALA A 203 0.34 1.44 -0.59
CA ALA A 203 0.78 2.69 -1.19
C ALA A 203 -0.40 3.49 -1.78
N VAL A 204 -1.37 2.83 -2.40
CA VAL A 204 -2.64 3.48 -2.83
C VAL A 204 -3.39 4.05 -1.62
N GLU A 205 -3.49 3.31 -0.53
CA GLU A 205 -4.10 3.78 0.72
C GLU A 205 -3.35 4.97 1.33
N PHE A 206 -2.02 4.98 1.24
CA PHE A 206 -1.23 6.11 1.71
C PHE A 206 -1.53 7.37 0.91
N LEU A 207 -1.63 7.27 -0.41
CA LEU A 207 -2.02 8.40 -1.27
C LEU A 207 -3.48 8.82 -1.04
N CYS A 208 -4.37 7.86 -0.76
CA CYS A 208 -5.73 8.14 -0.32
C CYS A 208 -5.73 9.01 0.94
N TRP A 209 -4.91 8.64 1.92
CA TRP A 209 -4.79 9.34 3.19
C TRP A 209 -4.14 10.72 3.05
N ILE A 210 -3.07 10.86 2.26
CA ILE A 210 -2.47 12.17 1.94
C ILE A 210 -3.50 13.12 1.29
N SER A 211 -4.41 12.60 0.46
CA SER A 211 -5.44 13.44 -0.17
C SER A 211 -6.33 14.16 0.85
N ALA A 212 -6.48 13.61 2.06
CA ALA A 212 -7.28 14.19 3.13
C ALA A 212 -6.67 15.48 3.74
N PHE A 213 -5.44 15.85 3.37
CA PHE A 213 -4.85 17.15 3.70
C PHE A 213 -5.44 18.33 2.92
N LYS A 214 -6.08 18.06 1.78
CA LYS A 214 -6.67 19.09 0.89
C LYS A 214 -8.12 18.82 0.52
N ALA A 215 -8.56 17.57 0.59
CA ALA A 215 -9.93 17.17 0.30
C ALA A 215 -10.70 16.90 1.60
N ASN A 216 -12.03 17.05 1.54
CA ASN A 216 -12.93 16.69 2.63
C ASN A 216 -13.15 15.16 2.68
N VAL A 217 -12.06 14.42 2.92
CA VAL A 217 -12.04 12.96 3.05
C VAL A 217 -11.59 12.61 4.46
N SER A 218 -12.18 11.57 5.05
CA SER A 218 -11.82 11.16 6.41
C SER A 218 -10.41 10.54 6.47
N TRP A 219 -9.67 10.90 7.53
CA TRP A 219 -8.37 10.33 7.89
C TRP A 219 -8.50 8.94 8.54
N LEU A 220 -9.72 8.47 8.81
CA LEU A 220 -10.01 7.21 9.48
C LEU A 220 -10.48 6.15 8.49
N LEU A 221 -10.28 4.88 8.86
CA LEU A 221 -10.82 3.74 8.13
C LEU A 221 -12.35 3.87 8.01
N PRO A 222 -12.97 3.59 6.86
CA PRO A 222 -14.42 3.58 6.74
C PRO A 222 -15.03 2.47 7.60
N GLY A 223 -16.19 2.75 8.17
CA GLY A 223 -16.97 1.73 8.84
C GLY A 223 -17.51 0.69 7.86
N THR A 224 -17.85 -0.48 8.36
CA THR A 224 -18.51 -1.53 7.57
C THR A 224 -19.99 -1.23 7.39
N SER A 225 -20.53 -1.50 6.21
CA SER A 225 -21.97 -1.44 5.90
C SER A 225 -22.47 -2.79 5.39
N ASN A 226 -23.78 -2.92 5.16
CA ASN A 226 -24.33 -4.11 4.51
C ASN A 226 -23.78 -4.29 3.08
N GLN A 227 -23.52 -3.19 2.36
CA GLN A 227 -22.92 -3.24 1.03
C GLN A 227 -21.47 -3.70 1.07
N SER A 228 -20.66 -3.20 2.02
CA SER A 228 -19.26 -3.63 2.14
C SER A 228 -19.16 -5.08 2.59
N LYS A 229 -20.08 -5.56 3.43
CA LYS A 229 -20.17 -6.99 3.78
C LYS A 229 -20.52 -7.85 2.57
N ALA A 230 -21.49 -7.43 1.75
CA ALA A 230 -21.85 -8.16 0.54
C ALA A 230 -20.69 -8.23 -0.47
N LEU A 231 -19.99 -7.11 -0.68
CA LEU A 231 -18.80 -7.08 -1.55
C LEU A 231 -17.62 -7.88 -0.95
N GLY A 232 -17.45 -7.86 0.37
CA GLY A 232 -16.47 -8.71 1.06
C GLY A 232 -16.76 -10.21 0.90
N ALA A 233 -18.03 -10.61 0.98
CA ALA A 233 -18.46 -11.99 0.72
C ALA A 233 -18.25 -12.41 -0.75
N TYR A 234 -18.43 -11.47 -1.68
CA TYR A 234 -18.07 -11.67 -3.09
C TYR A 234 -16.57 -11.94 -3.24
N TYR A 235 -15.70 -11.13 -2.65
CA TYR A 235 -14.25 -11.36 -2.64
C TYR A 235 -13.86 -12.73 -2.05
N GLN A 236 -14.50 -13.15 -0.95
CA GLN A 236 -14.29 -14.49 -0.38
C GLN A 236 -14.71 -15.61 -1.35
N SER A 237 -15.79 -15.39 -2.12
CA SER A 237 -16.23 -16.33 -3.15
C SER A 237 -15.23 -16.45 -4.30
N LEU A 238 -14.58 -15.34 -4.68
CA LEU A 238 -13.47 -15.34 -5.65
C LEU A 238 -12.27 -16.13 -5.13
N GLU A 239 -11.90 -15.97 -3.85
CA GLU A 239 -10.81 -16.76 -3.22
C GLU A 239 -11.12 -18.26 -3.24
N ALA A 240 -12.37 -18.64 -2.93
CA ALA A 240 -12.81 -20.03 -3.00
C ALA A 240 -12.72 -20.58 -4.44
N LEU A 241 -13.13 -19.79 -5.44
CA LEU A 241 -13.01 -20.16 -6.85
C LEU A 241 -11.54 -20.29 -7.28
N ALA A 242 -10.65 -19.41 -6.81
CA ALA A 242 -9.22 -19.47 -7.08
C ALA A 242 -8.58 -20.75 -6.52
N VAL A 243 -9.00 -21.19 -5.34
CA VAL A 243 -8.59 -22.48 -4.75
C VAL A 243 -9.09 -23.63 -5.62
N ALA A 244 -10.35 -23.62 -6.03
CA ALA A 244 -10.91 -24.66 -6.89
C ALA A 244 -10.19 -24.73 -8.26
N LYS A 245 -9.88 -23.58 -8.87
CA LYS A 245 -9.11 -23.49 -10.11
C LYS A 245 -7.73 -24.13 -9.96
N ARG A 246 -7.01 -23.83 -8.86
CA ARG A 246 -5.68 -24.41 -8.61
C ARG A 246 -5.72 -25.93 -8.56
N ASN A 247 -6.74 -26.52 -7.94
CA ASN A 247 -6.91 -27.97 -7.87
C ASN A 247 -7.20 -28.64 -9.23
N ILE A 248 -7.66 -27.89 -10.23
CA ILE A 248 -7.88 -28.42 -11.60
C ILE A 248 -6.56 -28.49 -12.37
N PHE A 249 -5.63 -27.57 -12.11
CA PHE A 249 -4.38 -27.42 -12.86
C PHE A 249 -3.13 -27.90 -12.10
N SER A 250 -3.30 -28.43 -10.88
CA SER A 250 -2.27 -29.10 -10.07
C SER A 250 -2.21 -30.59 -10.34
#